data_AF-A0A2A4VC61-F1
#
_entry.id   AF-A0A2A4VC61-F1
#
_cell.length_a   1.000
_cell.length_b   1.000
_cell.length_c   1.000
_cell.angle_alpha   90.00
_cell.angle_beta   90.00
_cell.angle_gamma   90.00
#
_symmetry.space_group_name_H-M   'P 1'
#
loop_
_entity.id
_entity.type
_entity.pdbx_description
1 polymer ?
#
loop_
_entity_poly.entity_id
_entity_poly.type
_entity_poly.pdbx_seq_one_letter_code
_entity_poly.pdbx_strand_id
1 'polypeptide(L)'
;MTEQDKPYRVLARKYRPQNFDELIGQDTLVRTLKNAITSGRVAHAFMLTGVRGVGKTTTARIIAKALNYIGPDGTSGPTIDSTDDCPLCQAISEDRHPDVIEMDAASRTGVDDIREILDGVRYAPTEARYKIYVIDEVHMLSKNAFNALLKTLEEPPEHVKFIFATTEIRKVPITVLSRCQRFDLQRIDIDILSKHFTKICGLEKFTAEDDAIAMIARAADGSVRDGLSLLDQAMALSSDTITAAQIQDMLGLADRAQNLDLLEKALSGDMKGALEIMDHIHKNGGAPSVIIQDLLDLTHLLTKFRAVPDLDDVNKSLSADQLIRAKKLSGKISMPSLSKTWQILLKGLNEVNTAPNPQNAAEMVIIRLAYAADLPDPADLIKRLKNQPTNSAPQASPQATGTGGGAPTASSSVHTQDFTPPPQPTGGAIQASANGQAQEVARAAPMLSIVPEPQAITAINTIEDMIALLDQNKEILLSSQLFAFAHPIRIEQNRFEFRQQEGALPDLSQRLTRTLKEITGDHWMIVISKGKGAPTLHEIEERNRLQELEDVAKTPMVSNILKAFPDAQLSKILHVVEAEAQDKP
;
A
#
# COMPACT_ATOMS: atom_id res chain seq x y z
N MET A 1 -28.33 -21.17 41.41
CA MET A 1 -26.93 -21.10 40.94
C MET A 1 -26.51 -19.65 41.00
N THR A 2 -25.41 -19.35 41.70
CA THR A 2 -24.86 -18.01 41.84
C THR A 2 -24.30 -17.50 40.50
N GLU A 3 -24.15 -16.18 40.33
CA GLU A 3 -23.74 -15.55 39.06
C GLU A 3 -22.32 -15.90 38.56
N GLN A 4 -21.57 -16.71 39.30
CA GLN A 4 -20.14 -16.95 39.11
C GLN A 4 -19.79 -17.98 38.00
N ASP A 5 -20.77 -18.73 37.48
CA ASP A 5 -20.54 -19.81 36.48
C ASP A 5 -20.89 -19.41 35.04
N LYS A 6 -20.99 -18.10 34.72
CA LYS A 6 -21.07 -17.65 33.33
C LYS A 6 -19.66 -17.64 32.71
N PRO A 7 -19.41 -18.37 31.60
CA PRO A 7 -18.09 -18.36 30.96
C PRO A 7 -17.72 -16.95 30.51
N TYR A 8 -16.44 -16.59 30.68
CA TYR A 8 -15.93 -15.25 30.38
C TYR A 8 -16.29 -14.84 28.94
N ARG A 9 -16.95 -13.68 28.82
CA ARG A 9 -17.45 -13.16 27.55
C ARG A 9 -16.82 -11.80 27.29
N VAL A 10 -15.81 -11.81 26.41
CA VAL A 10 -15.14 -10.63 25.82
C VAL A 10 -16.09 -9.44 25.67
N LEU A 11 -15.66 -8.26 26.13
CA LEU A 11 -16.47 -7.03 26.16
C LEU A 11 -17.17 -6.72 24.83
N ALA A 12 -16.45 -6.88 23.71
CA ALA A 12 -16.97 -6.68 22.36
C ALA A 12 -18.16 -7.59 21.98
N ARG A 13 -18.36 -8.71 22.69
CA ARG A 13 -19.54 -9.58 22.58
C ARG A 13 -20.57 -9.33 23.68
N LYS A 14 -20.15 -8.87 24.88
CA LYS A 14 -21.03 -8.56 26.02
C LYS A 14 -21.83 -7.26 25.78
N TYR A 15 -21.15 -6.19 25.37
CA TYR A 15 -21.71 -4.87 25.09
C TYR A 15 -22.01 -4.63 23.60
N ARG A 16 -22.30 -5.69 22.83
CA ARG A 16 -22.76 -5.52 21.43
C ARG A 16 -24.16 -4.88 21.45
N PRO A 17 -24.36 -3.71 20.80
CA PRO A 17 -25.67 -3.04 20.72
C PRO A 17 -26.81 -3.97 20.31
N GLN A 18 -27.96 -3.83 20.97
CA GLN A 18 -29.17 -4.65 20.75
C GLN A 18 -30.28 -3.92 20.01
N ASN A 19 -30.27 -2.58 20.03
CA ASN A 19 -31.29 -1.71 19.44
C ASN A 19 -30.63 -0.51 18.73
N PHE A 20 -31.43 0.31 18.05
CA PHE A 20 -30.93 1.45 17.28
C PHE A 20 -30.34 2.58 18.14
N ASP A 21 -30.80 2.73 19.39
CA ASP A 21 -30.38 3.84 20.27
C ASP A 21 -29.04 3.54 20.99
N GLU A 22 -28.61 2.27 20.99
CA GLU A 22 -27.28 1.84 21.40
C GLU A 22 -26.23 1.93 20.28
N LEU A 23 -26.60 2.30 19.05
CA LEU A 23 -25.62 2.48 17.95
C LEU A 23 -24.91 3.83 18.07
N ILE A 24 -23.61 3.77 18.30
CA ILE A 24 -22.78 4.92 18.65
C ILE A 24 -22.26 5.62 17.38
N GLY A 25 -22.49 6.94 17.27
CA GLY A 25 -21.94 7.78 16.22
C GLY A 25 -22.47 7.49 14.80
N GLN A 26 -23.67 6.89 14.69
CA GLN A 26 -24.30 6.54 13.41
C GLN A 26 -25.69 7.19 13.26
N ASP A 27 -25.89 8.38 13.84
CA ASP A 27 -27.19 9.07 13.96
C ASP A 27 -27.94 9.23 12.63
N THR A 28 -27.22 9.56 11.55
CA THR A 28 -27.79 9.71 10.20
C THR A 28 -28.32 8.39 9.65
N LEU A 29 -27.62 7.28 9.90
CA LEU A 29 -28.04 5.94 9.52
C LEU A 29 -29.27 5.52 10.33
N VAL A 30 -29.22 5.70 11.66
CA VAL A 30 -30.32 5.38 12.59
C VAL A 30 -31.58 6.15 12.19
N ARG A 31 -31.49 7.47 11.99
CA ARG A 31 -32.62 8.31 11.57
C ARG A 31 -33.22 7.87 10.24
N THR A 32 -32.37 7.49 9.28
CA THR A 32 -32.83 7.03 7.96
C THR A 32 -33.56 5.68 8.05
N LEU A 33 -33.04 4.74 8.83
CA LEU A 33 -33.69 3.44 9.05
C LEU A 33 -34.99 3.57 9.84
N LYS A 34 -35.02 4.36 10.93
CA LYS A 34 -36.25 4.62 11.71
C LYS A 34 -37.36 5.20 10.80
N ASN A 35 -37.02 6.15 9.93
CA ASN A 35 -37.96 6.71 8.93
C ASN A 35 -38.41 5.69 7.87
N ALA A 36 -37.52 4.83 7.39
CA ALA A 36 -37.85 3.80 6.40
C ALA A 36 -38.81 2.74 6.96
N ILE A 37 -38.56 2.27 8.19
CA ILE A 37 -39.41 1.32 8.91
C ILE A 37 -40.78 1.93 9.19
N THR A 38 -40.82 3.13 9.79
CA THR A 38 -42.09 3.82 10.13
C THR A 38 -42.95 4.12 8.91
N SER A 39 -42.34 4.40 7.74
CA SER A 39 -43.07 4.64 6.49
C SER A 39 -43.32 3.40 5.64
N GLY A 40 -42.95 2.21 6.11
CA GLY A 40 -43.10 0.93 5.38
C GLY A 40 -42.23 0.81 4.11
N ARG A 41 -41.39 1.80 3.81
CA ARG A 41 -40.56 1.88 2.58
C ARG A 41 -39.18 1.29 2.82
N VAL A 42 -39.18 0.02 3.22
CA VAL A 42 -37.97 -0.76 3.51
C VAL A 42 -37.45 -1.39 2.22
N ALA A 43 -36.22 -1.02 1.81
CA ALA A 43 -35.54 -1.60 0.66
C ALA A 43 -35.50 -3.14 0.70
N HIS A 44 -35.34 -3.77 -0.47
CA HIS A 44 -35.17 -5.23 -0.55
C HIS A 44 -33.72 -5.66 -0.28
N ALA A 45 -32.75 -4.78 -0.53
CA ALA A 45 -31.34 -5.01 -0.30
C ALA A 45 -30.65 -3.80 0.33
N PHE A 46 -29.78 -4.07 1.31
CA PHE A 46 -28.98 -3.09 2.03
C PHE A 46 -27.49 -3.36 1.81
N MET A 47 -26.68 -2.30 1.68
CA MET A 47 -25.23 -2.40 1.57
C MET A 47 -24.58 -1.55 2.67
N LEU A 48 -24.15 -2.21 3.75
CA LEU A 48 -23.45 -1.60 4.88
C LEU A 48 -21.96 -1.59 4.58
N THR A 49 -21.36 -0.41 4.45
CA THR A 49 -19.91 -0.27 4.24
C THR A 49 -19.28 0.64 5.27
N GLY A 50 -18.01 0.41 5.56
CA GLY A 50 -17.26 1.11 6.61
C GLY A 50 -16.08 0.27 7.07
N VAL A 51 -15.21 0.84 7.89
CA VAL A 51 -14.00 0.15 8.35
C VAL A 51 -14.33 -1.08 9.22
N ARG A 52 -13.31 -1.86 9.58
CA ARG A 52 -13.50 -3.00 10.48
C ARG A 52 -14.04 -2.52 11.83
N GLY A 53 -14.91 -3.31 12.45
CA GLY A 53 -15.33 -3.11 13.85
C GLY A 53 -16.25 -1.92 14.18
N VAL A 54 -16.64 -1.05 13.23
CA VAL A 54 -17.66 0.03 13.45
C VAL A 54 -19.09 -0.46 13.65
N GLY A 55 -19.36 -1.77 13.56
CA GLY A 55 -20.67 -2.35 13.83
C GLY A 55 -21.55 -2.64 12.61
N LYS A 56 -20.97 -2.91 11.43
CA LYS A 56 -21.72 -3.35 10.23
C LYS A 56 -22.65 -4.55 10.51
N THR A 57 -22.08 -5.69 10.93
CA THR A 57 -22.82 -6.92 11.26
C THR A 57 -23.80 -6.71 12.42
N THR A 58 -23.44 -5.88 13.41
CA THR A 58 -24.35 -5.49 14.50
C THR A 58 -25.58 -4.76 13.96
N THR A 59 -25.37 -3.78 13.08
CA THR A 59 -26.44 -3.01 12.42
C THR A 59 -27.32 -3.93 11.58
N ALA A 60 -26.73 -4.91 10.87
CA ALA A 60 -27.48 -5.92 10.13
C ALA A 60 -28.44 -6.73 11.04
N ARG A 61 -27.95 -7.20 12.21
CA ARG A 61 -28.80 -7.89 13.20
C ARG A 61 -29.88 -6.99 13.79
N ILE A 62 -29.58 -5.71 14.07
CA ILE A 62 -30.59 -4.76 14.57
C ILE A 62 -31.68 -4.52 13.52
N ILE A 63 -31.32 -4.35 12.23
CA ILE A 63 -32.30 -4.29 11.13
C ILE A 63 -33.13 -5.57 11.09
N ALA A 64 -32.50 -6.74 11.21
CA ALA A 64 -33.22 -8.02 11.20
C ALA A 64 -34.22 -8.15 12.36
N LYS A 65 -33.82 -7.80 13.60
CA LYS A 65 -34.71 -7.74 14.77
C LYS A 65 -35.87 -6.77 14.53
N ALA A 66 -35.59 -5.56 14.06
CA ALA A 66 -36.58 -4.50 13.84
C ALA A 66 -37.64 -4.87 12.78
N LEU A 67 -37.24 -5.54 11.70
CA LEU A 67 -38.16 -5.96 10.62
C LEU A 67 -38.98 -7.22 10.97
N ASN A 68 -38.42 -8.13 11.78
CA ASN A 68 -39.06 -9.38 12.19
C ASN A 68 -39.68 -9.33 13.60
N TYR A 69 -39.76 -8.15 14.20
CA TYR A 69 -40.44 -7.96 15.48
C TYR A 69 -41.95 -8.25 15.36
N ILE A 70 -42.46 -9.05 16.31
CA ILE A 70 -43.89 -9.32 16.47
C ILE A 70 -44.39 -9.04 17.91
N GLY A 71 -43.51 -8.59 18.80
CA GLY A 71 -43.81 -8.36 20.22
C GLY A 71 -44.12 -9.63 21.00
N PRO A 72 -44.43 -9.51 22.31
CA PRO A 72 -44.73 -10.65 23.17
C PRO A 72 -46.08 -11.30 22.81
N ASP A 73 -47.05 -10.53 22.32
CA ASP A 73 -48.38 -11.00 21.92
C ASP A 73 -48.44 -11.54 20.47
N GLY A 74 -47.31 -11.55 19.75
CA GLY A 74 -47.17 -12.12 18.41
C GLY A 74 -47.87 -11.37 17.26
N THR A 75 -48.47 -10.21 17.51
CA THR A 75 -49.28 -9.46 16.53
C THR A 75 -48.69 -8.13 16.07
N SER A 76 -47.52 -7.74 16.59
CA SER A 76 -46.93 -6.42 16.31
C SER A 76 -46.36 -6.30 14.89
N GLY A 77 -46.27 -5.04 14.43
CA GLY A 77 -45.56 -4.69 13.19
C GLY A 77 -44.06 -4.46 13.42
N PRO A 78 -43.29 -4.22 12.35
CA PRO A 78 -41.90 -3.78 12.45
C PRO A 78 -41.75 -2.56 13.38
N THR A 79 -40.76 -2.58 14.26
CA THR A 79 -40.56 -1.55 15.30
C THR A 79 -39.24 -0.80 15.15
N ILE A 80 -39.16 0.38 15.75
CA ILE A 80 -37.94 1.20 15.89
C ILE A 80 -37.41 1.25 17.32
N ASP A 81 -38.18 0.73 18.27
CA ASP A 81 -37.92 0.76 19.71
C ASP A 81 -37.15 -0.50 20.16
N SER A 82 -36.99 -0.72 21.47
CA SER A 82 -36.41 -1.98 21.97
C SER A 82 -37.27 -3.18 21.54
N THR A 83 -36.58 -4.28 21.27
CA THR A 83 -37.14 -5.56 20.77
C THR A 83 -36.85 -6.70 21.75
N ASP A 84 -36.41 -6.38 22.97
CA ASP A 84 -35.81 -7.34 23.91
C ASP A 84 -36.86 -8.16 24.68
N ASP A 85 -38.15 -7.86 24.48
CA ASP A 85 -39.32 -8.59 24.96
C ASP A 85 -39.83 -9.68 23.97
N CYS A 86 -39.26 -9.77 22.77
CA CYS A 86 -39.70 -10.70 21.73
C CYS A 86 -38.77 -11.93 21.61
N PRO A 87 -39.28 -13.18 21.79
CA PRO A 87 -38.46 -14.40 21.71
C PRO A 87 -37.71 -14.59 20.38
N LEU A 88 -38.33 -14.20 19.25
CA LEU A 88 -37.69 -14.25 17.93
C LEU A 88 -36.51 -13.29 17.84
N CYS A 89 -36.63 -12.10 18.44
CA CYS A 89 -35.56 -11.11 18.46
C CYS A 89 -34.40 -11.55 19.35
N GLN A 90 -34.66 -12.28 20.44
CA GLN A 90 -33.63 -12.96 21.21
C GLN A 90 -32.94 -14.06 20.39
N ALA A 91 -33.70 -14.89 19.66
CA ALA A 91 -33.13 -15.93 18.78
C ALA A 91 -32.26 -15.35 17.65
N ILE A 92 -32.60 -14.17 17.11
CA ILE A 92 -31.79 -13.42 16.15
C ILE A 92 -30.51 -12.88 16.80
N SER A 93 -30.61 -12.27 17.99
CA SER A 93 -29.43 -11.80 18.74
C SER A 93 -28.45 -12.94 19.06
N GLU A 94 -28.98 -14.13 19.34
CA GLU A 94 -28.21 -15.34 19.67
C GLU A 94 -27.81 -16.20 18.46
N ASP A 95 -28.12 -15.76 17.23
CA ASP A 95 -27.69 -16.39 15.97
C ASP A 95 -28.25 -17.82 15.74
N ARG A 96 -29.52 -18.02 16.11
CA ARG A 96 -30.21 -19.33 16.02
C ARG A 96 -31.53 -19.30 15.24
N HIS A 97 -31.88 -18.18 14.63
CA HIS A 97 -33.19 -18.00 14.00
C HIS A 97 -33.21 -18.57 12.56
N PRO A 98 -34.11 -19.51 12.20
CA PRO A 98 -34.08 -20.18 10.89
C PRO A 98 -34.30 -19.23 9.70
N ASP A 99 -35.14 -18.21 9.85
CA ASP A 99 -35.39 -17.20 8.80
C ASP A 99 -34.38 -16.03 8.79
N VAL A 100 -33.36 -16.01 9.65
CA VAL A 100 -32.29 -15.00 9.62
C VAL A 100 -30.94 -15.70 9.49
N ILE A 101 -30.42 -15.74 8.28
CA ILE A 101 -29.26 -16.53 7.90
C ILE A 101 -28.06 -15.59 7.77
N GLU A 102 -27.12 -15.67 8.72
CA GLU A 102 -25.84 -14.97 8.65
C GLU A 102 -24.77 -15.87 8.00
N MET A 103 -24.15 -15.37 6.93
CA MET A 103 -23.07 -16.03 6.20
C MET A 103 -21.86 -15.10 6.11
N ASP A 104 -20.70 -15.61 6.50
CA ASP A 104 -19.41 -14.98 6.19
C ASP A 104 -18.93 -15.39 4.79
N ALA A 105 -18.85 -14.42 3.87
CA ALA A 105 -18.38 -14.65 2.52
C ALA A 105 -16.87 -14.97 2.44
N ALA A 106 -16.06 -14.65 3.47
CA ALA A 106 -14.66 -15.06 3.51
C ALA A 106 -14.53 -16.59 3.72
N SER A 107 -15.44 -17.18 4.49
CA SER A 107 -15.54 -18.63 4.71
C SER A 107 -16.31 -19.37 3.60
N ARG A 108 -17.26 -18.69 2.93
CA ARG A 108 -18.12 -19.23 1.85
C ARG A 108 -18.06 -18.36 0.59
N THR A 109 -16.94 -18.44 -0.12
CA THR A 109 -16.66 -17.62 -1.33
C THR A 109 -17.28 -18.18 -2.62
N GLY A 110 -17.81 -19.40 -2.56
CA GLY A 110 -18.19 -20.22 -3.71
C GLY A 110 -19.48 -19.77 -4.39
N VAL A 111 -19.65 -20.19 -5.64
CA VAL A 111 -20.91 -20.01 -6.37
C VAL A 111 -21.98 -20.94 -5.83
N ASP A 112 -21.58 -22.13 -5.39
CA ASP A 112 -22.49 -23.17 -4.92
C ASP A 112 -23.10 -22.84 -3.55
N ASP A 113 -22.31 -22.23 -2.65
CA ASP A 113 -22.81 -21.64 -1.38
C ASP A 113 -23.94 -20.63 -1.63
N ILE A 114 -23.74 -19.75 -2.63
CA ILE A 114 -24.74 -18.76 -3.05
C ILE A 114 -25.94 -19.43 -3.73
N ARG A 115 -25.75 -20.51 -4.51
CA ARG A 115 -26.87 -21.24 -5.13
C ARG A 115 -27.77 -21.89 -4.08
N GLU A 116 -27.20 -22.48 -3.03
CA GLU A 116 -27.96 -23.02 -1.89
C GLU A 116 -28.83 -21.95 -1.23
N ILE A 117 -28.25 -20.77 -0.99
CA ILE A 117 -28.99 -19.59 -0.50
C ILE A 117 -30.13 -19.19 -1.46
N LEU A 118 -29.86 -19.12 -2.76
CA LEU A 118 -30.82 -18.70 -3.79
C LEU A 118 -31.96 -19.70 -4.01
N ASP A 119 -31.75 -20.99 -3.76
CA ASP A 119 -32.84 -21.97 -3.74
C ASP A 119 -33.67 -21.81 -2.45
N GLY A 120 -33.03 -21.53 -1.32
CA GLY A 120 -33.71 -21.19 -0.06
C GLY A 120 -34.58 -19.92 -0.12
N VAL A 121 -34.22 -18.93 -0.96
CA VAL A 121 -34.94 -17.66 -1.17
C VAL A 121 -36.35 -17.86 -1.73
N ARG A 122 -36.60 -18.94 -2.49
CA ARG A 122 -37.89 -19.20 -3.13
C ARG A 122 -39.00 -19.55 -2.15
N TYR A 123 -38.65 -20.00 -0.95
CA TYR A 123 -39.57 -20.41 0.08
C TYR A 123 -39.92 -19.25 1.01
N ALA A 124 -41.17 -19.19 1.46
CA ALA A 124 -41.64 -18.24 2.47
C ALA A 124 -40.86 -18.41 3.80
N PRO A 125 -40.89 -17.42 4.70
CA PRO A 125 -40.36 -17.58 6.06
C PRO A 125 -41.20 -18.59 6.86
N THR A 126 -40.59 -19.15 7.90
CA THR A 126 -41.18 -20.20 8.74
C THR A 126 -41.99 -19.60 9.88
N GLU A 127 -41.42 -18.63 10.59
CA GLU A 127 -41.99 -17.99 11.79
C GLU A 127 -41.91 -16.45 11.71
N ALA A 128 -40.94 -15.91 10.99
CA ALA A 128 -40.73 -14.47 10.87
C ALA A 128 -41.57 -13.80 9.76
N ARG A 129 -41.62 -12.46 9.77
CA ARG A 129 -42.25 -11.66 8.71
C ARG A 129 -41.44 -11.65 7.41
N TYR A 130 -40.11 -11.60 7.52
CA TYR A 130 -39.17 -11.60 6.41
C TYR A 130 -38.08 -12.65 6.61
N LYS A 131 -37.67 -13.26 5.51
CA LYS A 131 -36.48 -14.11 5.43
C LYS A 131 -35.28 -13.25 5.08
N ILE A 132 -34.33 -13.14 6.00
CA ILE A 132 -33.25 -12.16 5.95
C ILE A 132 -31.91 -12.87 5.76
N TYR A 133 -31.20 -12.49 4.71
CA TYR A 133 -29.86 -13.00 4.42
C TYR A 133 -28.83 -11.92 4.73
N VAL A 134 -28.04 -12.13 5.78
CA VAL A 134 -26.91 -11.28 6.15
C VAL A 134 -25.65 -11.88 5.56
N ILE A 135 -24.98 -11.17 4.67
CA ILE A 135 -23.75 -11.63 4.00
C ILE A 135 -22.62 -10.67 4.39
N ASP A 136 -21.77 -11.10 5.32
CA ASP A 136 -20.62 -10.31 5.79
C ASP A 136 -19.39 -10.51 4.90
N GLU A 137 -18.53 -9.49 4.89
CA GLU A 137 -17.39 -9.31 3.98
C GLU A 137 -17.66 -9.71 2.51
N VAL A 138 -18.82 -9.30 1.97
CA VAL A 138 -19.31 -9.69 0.63
C VAL A 138 -18.30 -9.46 -0.50
N HIS A 139 -17.32 -8.57 -0.33
CA HIS A 139 -16.24 -8.35 -1.29
C HIS A 139 -15.33 -9.58 -1.52
N MET A 140 -15.41 -10.59 -0.65
CA MET A 140 -14.71 -11.87 -0.78
C MET A 140 -15.42 -12.86 -1.72
N LEU A 141 -16.68 -12.59 -2.10
CA LEU A 141 -17.39 -13.45 -3.06
C LEU A 141 -16.72 -13.46 -4.43
N SER A 142 -16.69 -14.64 -5.05
CA SER A 142 -16.24 -14.78 -6.44
C SER A 142 -17.14 -14.01 -7.42
N LYS A 143 -16.58 -13.56 -8.56
CA LYS A 143 -17.35 -12.86 -9.62
C LYS A 143 -18.57 -13.66 -10.09
N ASN A 144 -18.45 -14.98 -10.13
CA ASN A 144 -19.53 -15.88 -10.53
C ASN A 144 -20.64 -15.94 -9.46
N ALA A 145 -20.29 -15.87 -8.18
CA ALA A 145 -21.24 -15.81 -7.07
C ALA A 145 -22.03 -14.48 -7.10
N PHE A 146 -21.36 -13.35 -7.35
CA PHE A 146 -22.04 -12.08 -7.59
C PHE A 146 -23.02 -12.13 -8.77
N ASN A 147 -22.62 -12.74 -9.89
CA ASN A 147 -23.50 -12.86 -11.06
C ASN A 147 -24.74 -13.74 -10.78
N ALA A 148 -24.64 -14.75 -9.92
CA ALA A 148 -25.78 -15.56 -9.49
C ALA A 148 -26.80 -14.74 -8.69
N LEU A 149 -26.33 -13.83 -7.81
CA LEU A 149 -27.20 -12.95 -7.01
C LEU A 149 -27.97 -11.91 -7.85
N LEU A 150 -27.45 -11.50 -9.02
CA LEU A 150 -28.03 -10.39 -9.80
C LEU A 150 -29.50 -10.60 -10.15
N LYS A 151 -29.89 -11.81 -10.61
CA LYS A 151 -31.29 -12.09 -10.97
C LYS A 151 -32.24 -11.89 -9.79
N THR A 152 -31.82 -12.30 -8.60
CA THR A 152 -32.62 -12.22 -7.37
C THR A 152 -32.62 -10.82 -6.76
N LEU A 153 -31.62 -9.99 -7.06
CA LEU A 153 -31.60 -8.55 -6.74
C LEU A 153 -32.36 -7.70 -7.77
N GLU A 154 -32.60 -8.22 -8.98
CA GLU A 154 -33.46 -7.60 -9.99
C GLU A 154 -34.94 -7.89 -9.72
N GLU A 155 -35.28 -9.14 -9.40
CA GLU A 155 -36.64 -9.60 -9.12
C GLU A 155 -36.74 -10.25 -7.72
N PRO A 156 -36.59 -9.47 -6.64
CA PRO A 156 -36.61 -9.99 -5.26
C PRO A 156 -38.03 -10.40 -4.82
N PRO A 157 -38.22 -11.57 -4.19
CA PRO A 157 -39.48 -11.90 -3.52
C PRO A 157 -39.80 -10.92 -2.39
N GLU A 158 -41.07 -10.53 -2.21
CA GLU A 158 -41.47 -9.51 -1.22
C GLU A 158 -41.11 -9.88 0.22
N HIS A 159 -41.11 -11.18 0.54
CA HIS A 159 -40.77 -11.73 1.85
C HIS A 159 -39.27 -11.85 2.10
N VAL A 160 -38.39 -11.50 1.15
CA VAL A 160 -36.93 -11.65 1.26
C VAL A 160 -36.24 -10.30 1.39
N LYS A 161 -35.25 -10.23 2.29
CA LYS A 161 -34.39 -9.05 2.48
C LYS A 161 -32.92 -9.47 2.50
N PHE A 162 -32.08 -8.76 1.76
CA PHE A 162 -30.63 -8.94 1.79
C PHE A 162 -29.95 -7.82 2.58
N ILE A 163 -28.99 -8.16 3.42
CA ILE A 163 -28.10 -7.20 4.08
C ILE A 163 -26.66 -7.61 3.82
N PHE A 164 -26.01 -6.89 2.92
CA PHE A 164 -24.59 -7.06 2.63
C PHE A 164 -23.76 -6.18 3.56
N ALA A 165 -22.65 -6.69 4.06
CA ALA A 165 -21.64 -5.92 4.78
C ALA A 165 -20.28 -6.04 4.10
N THR A 166 -19.52 -4.95 4.02
CA THR A 166 -18.15 -4.96 3.44
C THR A 166 -17.24 -3.90 4.04
N THR A 167 -15.97 -4.25 4.19
CA THR A 167 -14.87 -3.28 4.38
C THR A 167 -14.41 -2.60 3.08
N GLU A 168 -14.54 -3.28 1.94
CA GLU A 168 -14.01 -2.82 0.65
C GLU A 168 -15.11 -2.65 -0.42
N ILE A 169 -15.84 -1.53 -0.37
CA ILE A 169 -16.94 -1.23 -1.31
C ILE A 169 -16.51 -1.23 -2.79
N ARG A 170 -15.24 -0.89 -3.08
CA ARG A 170 -14.71 -0.81 -4.46
C ARG A 170 -14.52 -2.18 -5.14
N LYS A 171 -14.45 -3.26 -4.37
CA LYS A 171 -14.38 -4.64 -4.88
C LYS A 171 -15.76 -5.19 -5.26
N VAL A 172 -16.85 -4.59 -4.76
CA VAL A 172 -18.23 -5.00 -5.07
C VAL A 172 -18.64 -4.46 -6.45
N PRO A 173 -19.20 -5.30 -7.35
CA PRO A 173 -19.65 -4.83 -8.67
C PRO A 173 -20.71 -3.73 -8.59
N ILE A 174 -20.58 -2.71 -9.45
CA ILE A 174 -21.52 -1.57 -9.52
C ILE A 174 -22.96 -2.05 -9.80
N THR A 175 -23.12 -3.16 -10.53
CA THR A 175 -24.42 -3.82 -10.80
C THR A 175 -25.14 -4.30 -9.54
N VAL A 176 -24.42 -4.65 -8.48
CA VAL A 176 -24.99 -4.98 -7.16
C VAL A 176 -25.27 -3.70 -6.38
N LEU A 177 -24.33 -2.75 -6.40
CA LEU A 177 -24.44 -1.47 -5.69
C LEU A 177 -25.65 -0.63 -6.15
N SER A 178 -25.97 -0.63 -7.45
CA SER A 178 -27.12 0.11 -7.99
C SER A 178 -28.49 -0.45 -7.55
N ARG A 179 -28.53 -1.64 -6.95
CA ARG A 179 -29.74 -2.32 -6.47
C ARG A 179 -29.88 -2.31 -4.95
N CYS A 180 -28.82 -1.93 -4.23
CA CYS A 180 -28.81 -1.88 -2.77
C CYS A 180 -28.99 -0.45 -2.25
N GLN A 181 -29.75 -0.29 -1.17
CA GLN A 181 -29.68 0.95 -0.38
C GLN A 181 -28.35 0.96 0.39
N ARG A 182 -27.43 1.82 -0.04
CA ARG A 182 -26.09 1.95 0.54
C ARG A 182 -26.12 2.82 1.81
N PHE A 183 -25.44 2.33 2.85
CA PHE A 183 -25.22 3.03 4.11
C PHE A 183 -23.72 3.00 4.45
N ASP A 184 -23.14 4.19 4.60
CA ASP A 184 -21.73 4.38 4.93
C ASP A 184 -21.60 4.62 6.44
N LEU A 185 -21.16 3.60 7.17
CA LEU A 185 -20.85 3.69 8.59
C LEU A 185 -19.53 4.43 8.76
N GLN A 186 -19.59 5.59 9.43
CA GLN A 186 -18.45 6.46 9.63
C GLN A 186 -17.54 5.94 10.75
N ARG A 187 -16.27 6.34 10.74
CA ARG A 187 -15.38 6.17 11.90
C ARG A 187 -15.95 7.00 13.05
N ILE A 188 -15.95 6.43 14.26
CA ILE A 188 -16.51 7.11 15.44
C ILE A 188 -15.44 8.01 16.06
N ASP A 189 -15.81 9.23 16.44
CA ASP A 189 -14.87 10.18 17.04
C ASP A 189 -14.32 9.70 18.39
N ILE A 190 -13.07 10.08 18.65
CA ILE A 190 -12.33 9.67 19.86
C ILE A 190 -13.07 10.12 21.13
N ASP A 191 -13.65 11.32 21.17
CA ASP A 191 -14.39 11.80 22.35
C ASP A 191 -15.65 10.97 22.65
N ILE A 192 -16.24 10.38 21.60
CA ILE A 192 -17.42 9.51 21.70
C ILE A 192 -16.97 8.12 22.17
N LEU A 193 -15.88 7.58 21.60
CA LEU A 193 -15.28 6.31 22.02
C LEU A 193 -14.81 6.38 23.48
N SER A 194 -14.09 7.42 23.88
CA SER A 194 -13.62 7.60 25.26
C SER A 194 -14.78 7.59 26.25
N LYS A 195 -15.83 8.39 26.01
CA LYS A 195 -17.05 8.38 26.85
C LYS A 195 -17.71 7.01 26.91
N HIS A 196 -17.71 6.25 25.81
CA HIS A 196 -18.26 4.90 25.78
C HIS A 196 -17.42 3.91 26.61
N PHE A 197 -16.10 3.96 26.50
CA PHE A 197 -15.20 3.11 27.26
C PHE A 197 -15.22 3.46 28.76
N THR A 198 -15.24 4.75 29.13
CA THR A 198 -15.45 5.18 30.54
C THR A 198 -16.75 4.59 31.11
N LYS A 199 -17.85 4.61 30.34
CA LYS A 199 -19.13 4.01 30.75
C LYS A 199 -19.01 2.49 30.96
N ILE A 200 -18.25 1.78 30.12
CA ILE A 200 -18.05 0.34 30.24
C ILE A 200 -17.15 -0.03 31.43
N CYS A 201 -16.06 0.70 31.67
CA CYS A 201 -15.25 0.53 32.89
C CYS A 201 -16.11 0.64 34.15
N GLY A 202 -16.99 1.65 34.24
CA GLY A 202 -17.92 1.80 35.35
C GLY A 202 -18.94 0.66 35.50
N LEU A 203 -19.35 0.02 34.40
CA LEU A 203 -20.26 -1.15 34.43
C LEU A 203 -19.55 -2.44 34.86
N GLU A 204 -18.27 -2.60 34.51
CA GLU A 204 -17.42 -3.72 34.97
C GLU A 204 -16.76 -3.46 36.34
N LYS A 205 -17.02 -2.29 36.95
CA LYS A 205 -16.46 -1.83 38.23
C LYS A 205 -14.93 -1.62 38.22
N PHE A 206 -14.35 -1.43 37.05
CA PHE A 206 -12.94 -1.03 36.90
C PHE A 206 -12.79 0.48 36.94
N THR A 207 -11.67 0.92 37.51
CA THR A 207 -11.22 2.32 37.42
C THR A 207 -10.23 2.47 36.27
N ALA A 208 -10.22 3.61 35.59
CA ALA A 208 -9.31 3.87 34.49
C ALA A 208 -9.00 5.38 34.41
N GLU A 209 -7.74 5.71 34.12
CA GLU A 209 -7.31 7.10 33.94
C GLU A 209 -7.82 7.64 32.60
N ASP A 210 -8.21 8.92 32.56
CA ASP A 210 -8.71 9.57 31.33
C ASP A 210 -7.69 9.51 30.18
N ASP A 211 -6.40 9.69 30.50
CA ASP A 211 -5.29 9.55 29.55
C ASP A 211 -5.15 8.12 29.00
N ALA A 212 -5.38 7.10 29.84
CA ALA A 212 -5.33 5.70 29.44
C ALA A 212 -6.49 5.37 28.48
N ILE A 213 -7.71 5.85 28.79
CA ILE A 213 -8.87 5.71 27.91
C ILE A 213 -8.65 6.44 26.59
N ALA A 214 -8.09 7.66 26.62
CA ALA A 214 -7.78 8.42 25.41
C ALA A 214 -6.75 7.70 24.51
N MET A 215 -5.77 7.01 25.09
CA MET A 215 -4.82 6.18 24.34
C MET A 215 -5.50 4.96 23.69
N ILE A 216 -6.41 4.28 24.39
CA ILE A 216 -7.19 3.16 23.82
C ILE A 216 -8.10 3.65 22.68
N ALA A 217 -8.84 4.75 22.89
CA ALA A 217 -9.75 5.31 21.88
C ALA A 217 -9.02 5.81 20.61
N ARG A 218 -7.79 6.29 20.78
CA ARG A 218 -6.83 6.62 19.71
C ARG A 218 -6.35 5.39 18.96
N ALA A 219 -5.88 4.35 19.68
CA ALA A 219 -5.40 3.11 19.08
C ALA A 219 -6.50 2.33 18.36
N ALA A 220 -7.76 2.52 18.76
CA ALA A 220 -8.94 1.95 18.13
C ALA A 220 -9.26 2.53 16.73
N ASP A 221 -8.70 3.68 16.33
CA ASP A 221 -8.90 4.31 15.01
C ASP A 221 -10.41 4.41 14.59
N GLY A 222 -11.29 4.70 15.54
CA GLY A 222 -12.74 4.80 15.30
C GLY A 222 -13.50 3.46 15.26
N SER A 223 -12.84 2.33 15.53
CA SER A 223 -13.44 0.99 15.63
C SER A 223 -13.85 0.65 17.08
N VAL A 224 -15.15 0.53 17.34
CA VAL A 224 -15.66 0.13 18.66
C VAL A 224 -15.21 -1.29 19.03
N ARG A 225 -15.26 -2.25 18.08
CA ARG A 225 -14.86 -3.64 18.36
C ARG A 225 -13.41 -3.75 18.79
N ASP A 226 -12.51 -3.06 18.09
CA ASP A 226 -11.08 -3.20 18.32
C ASP A 226 -10.68 -2.42 19.60
N GLY A 227 -11.27 -1.24 19.84
CA GLY A 227 -11.11 -0.53 21.12
C GLY A 227 -11.65 -1.29 22.34
N LEU A 228 -12.80 -1.97 22.23
CA LEU A 228 -13.28 -2.87 23.28
C LEU A 228 -12.38 -4.09 23.49
N SER A 229 -11.66 -4.54 22.45
CA SER A 229 -10.70 -5.65 22.57
C SER A 229 -9.41 -5.21 23.28
N LEU A 230 -8.93 -4.00 22.97
CA LEU A 230 -7.82 -3.36 23.69
C LEU A 230 -8.17 -3.09 25.16
N LEU A 231 -9.41 -2.70 25.44
CA LEU A 231 -9.91 -2.49 26.81
C LEU A 231 -10.04 -3.81 27.60
N ASP A 232 -10.44 -4.90 26.94
CA ASP A 232 -10.48 -6.27 27.50
C ASP A 232 -9.06 -6.74 27.89
N GLN A 233 -8.08 -6.51 27.00
CA GLN A 233 -6.67 -6.78 27.26
C GLN A 233 -6.13 -5.93 28.42
N ALA A 234 -6.42 -4.63 28.44
CA ALA A 234 -6.03 -3.75 29.53
C ALA A 234 -6.55 -4.23 30.89
N MET A 235 -7.83 -4.60 30.99
CA MET A 235 -8.41 -5.18 32.21
C MET A 235 -7.76 -6.51 32.60
N ALA A 236 -7.31 -7.33 31.65
CA ALA A 236 -6.59 -8.57 31.96
C ALA A 236 -5.14 -8.35 32.46
N LEU A 237 -4.55 -7.19 32.17
CA LEU A 237 -3.20 -6.77 32.60
C LEU A 237 -3.21 -6.01 33.93
N SER A 238 -4.30 -5.32 34.28
CA SER A 238 -4.49 -4.57 35.53
C SER A 238 -5.30 -5.33 36.58
N SER A 239 -5.09 -5.08 37.89
CA SER A 239 -5.97 -5.68 38.92
C SER A 239 -7.32 -4.96 39.05
N ASP A 240 -7.29 -3.63 39.27
CA ASP A 240 -8.49 -2.82 39.57
C ASP A 240 -8.47 -1.43 38.88
N THR A 241 -7.28 -0.97 38.47
CA THR A 241 -7.05 0.36 37.88
C THR A 241 -6.20 0.25 36.62
N ILE A 242 -6.74 0.73 35.50
CA ILE A 242 -6.04 0.85 34.22
C ILE A 242 -5.28 2.19 34.22
N THR A 243 -3.96 2.13 34.24
CA THR A 243 -3.08 3.31 34.23
C THR A 243 -2.54 3.63 32.83
N ALA A 244 -2.22 4.89 32.58
CA ALA A 244 -1.68 5.36 31.31
C ALA A 244 -0.33 4.68 30.97
N ALA A 245 0.51 4.41 31.96
CA ALA A 245 1.78 3.71 31.77
C ALA A 245 1.59 2.27 31.25
N GLN A 246 0.69 1.50 31.86
CA GLN A 246 0.37 0.14 31.40
C GLN A 246 -0.17 0.13 29.96
N ILE A 247 -0.99 1.12 29.59
CA ILE A 247 -1.49 1.25 28.22
C ILE A 247 -0.38 1.66 27.24
N GLN A 248 0.58 2.50 27.67
CA GLN A 248 1.74 2.83 26.84
C GLN A 248 2.60 1.60 26.56
N ASP A 249 2.87 0.76 27.58
CA ASP A 249 3.63 -0.47 27.42
C ASP A 249 2.87 -1.50 26.56
N MET A 250 1.57 -1.71 26.84
CA MET A 250 0.71 -2.63 26.09
C MET A 250 0.60 -2.28 24.59
N LEU A 251 0.60 -0.98 24.26
CA LEU A 251 0.48 -0.48 22.89
C LEU A 251 1.83 -0.17 22.22
N GLY A 252 2.97 -0.38 22.90
CA GLY A 252 4.30 0.02 22.40
C GLY A 252 4.47 1.54 22.21
N LEU A 253 3.65 2.37 22.87
CA LEU A 253 3.73 3.84 22.74
C LEU A 253 4.97 4.42 23.43
N ALA A 254 5.59 3.69 24.37
CA ALA A 254 6.89 4.04 24.92
C ALA A 254 7.98 4.14 23.82
N ASP A 255 7.92 3.25 22.82
CA ASP A 255 8.85 3.25 21.69
C ASP A 255 8.67 4.51 20.83
N ARG A 256 7.49 5.12 20.77
CA ARG A 256 7.26 6.36 20.01
C ARG A 256 7.99 7.58 20.57
N ALA A 257 8.20 7.63 21.89
CA ALA A 257 9.05 8.66 22.49
C ALA A 257 10.51 8.46 22.05
N GLN A 258 10.99 7.22 22.10
CA GLN A 258 12.34 6.84 21.66
C GLN A 258 12.51 7.03 20.14
N ASN A 259 11.48 6.80 19.33
CA ASN A 259 11.48 7.05 17.88
C ASN A 259 11.53 8.56 17.56
N LEU A 260 10.90 9.42 18.36
CA LEU A 260 11.04 10.87 18.21
C LEU A 260 12.45 11.36 18.60
N ASP A 261 13.01 10.83 19.70
CA ASP A 261 14.38 11.14 20.11
C ASP A 261 15.41 10.60 19.07
N LEU A 262 15.21 9.39 18.54
CA LEU A 262 15.97 8.79 17.44
C LEU A 262 15.93 9.67 16.19
N LEU A 263 14.75 10.18 15.82
CA LEU A 263 14.59 11.07 14.68
C LEU A 263 15.27 12.43 14.92
N GLU A 264 15.17 13.03 16.11
CA GLU A 264 15.89 14.29 16.41
C GLU A 264 17.41 14.07 16.38
N LYS A 265 17.92 12.96 16.94
CA LYS A 265 19.35 12.61 16.92
C LYS A 265 19.89 12.38 15.51
N ALA A 266 19.19 11.59 14.71
CA ALA A 266 19.59 11.31 13.34
C ALA A 266 19.49 12.58 12.46
N LEU A 267 18.48 13.43 12.65
CA LEU A 267 18.38 14.71 11.95
C LEU A 267 19.37 15.78 12.44
N SER A 268 20.01 15.59 13.59
CA SER A 268 21.09 16.46 14.09
C SER A 268 22.50 15.96 13.76
N GLY A 269 22.64 14.90 12.96
CA GLY A 269 23.94 14.29 12.62
C GLY A 269 24.58 13.45 13.75
N ASP A 270 23.89 13.24 14.88
CA ASP A 270 24.41 12.46 16.01
C ASP A 270 24.25 10.95 15.75
N MET A 271 25.10 10.43 14.87
CA MET A 271 25.15 9.00 14.50
C MET A 271 25.26 8.08 15.72
N LYS A 272 26.07 8.48 16.71
CA LYS A 272 26.31 7.68 17.91
C LYS A 272 25.03 7.58 18.74
N GLY A 273 24.44 8.73 19.10
CA GLY A 273 23.20 8.76 19.88
C GLY A 273 22.03 8.09 19.16
N ALA A 274 21.94 8.22 17.83
CA ALA A 274 20.92 7.53 17.04
C ALA A 274 21.07 6.00 17.07
N LEU A 275 22.29 5.47 16.88
CA LEU A 275 22.53 4.02 16.93
C LEU A 275 22.35 3.45 18.35
N GLU A 276 22.75 4.18 19.40
CA GLU A 276 22.53 3.78 20.80
C GLU A 276 21.03 3.68 21.15
N ILE A 277 20.20 4.63 20.69
CA ILE A 277 18.75 4.56 20.88
C ILE A 277 18.15 3.40 20.07
N MET A 278 18.60 3.17 18.83
CA MET A 278 18.09 2.10 18.00
C MET A 278 18.39 0.70 18.58
N ASP A 279 19.60 0.48 19.10
CA ASP A 279 19.98 -0.76 19.80
C ASP A 279 19.15 -0.95 21.09
N HIS A 280 18.83 0.13 21.82
CA HIS A 280 17.93 0.07 22.98
C HIS A 280 16.51 -0.37 22.60
N ILE A 281 15.91 0.22 21.56
CA ILE A 281 14.57 -0.17 21.07
C ILE A 281 14.57 -1.63 20.61
N HIS A 282 15.61 -2.06 19.88
CA HIS A 282 15.74 -3.45 19.42
C HIS A 282 15.88 -4.44 20.59
N LYS A 283 16.66 -4.10 21.64
CA LYS A 283 16.77 -4.92 22.87
C LYS A 283 15.46 -5.06 23.64
N ASN A 284 14.57 -4.08 23.54
CA ASN A 284 13.23 -4.13 24.12
C ASN A 284 12.22 -4.89 23.25
N GLY A 285 12.65 -5.44 22.11
CA GLY A 285 11.81 -6.24 21.20
C GLY A 285 11.22 -5.47 20.01
N GLY A 286 11.61 -4.20 19.81
CA GLY A 286 11.14 -3.40 18.69
C GLY A 286 11.59 -3.95 17.33
N ALA A 287 10.63 -4.30 16.48
CA ALA A 287 10.89 -4.85 15.16
C ALA A 287 11.48 -3.77 14.21
N PRO A 288 12.61 -3.99 13.51
CA PRO A 288 13.28 -2.95 12.73
C PRO A 288 12.40 -2.29 11.65
N SER A 289 11.52 -3.06 10.99
CA SER A 289 10.57 -2.53 10.01
C SER A 289 9.53 -1.59 10.63
N VAL A 290 9.07 -1.88 11.85
CA VAL A 290 8.13 -1.03 12.61
C VAL A 290 8.81 0.27 13.02
N ILE A 291 10.08 0.23 13.46
CA ILE A 291 10.86 1.44 13.78
C ILE A 291 10.94 2.37 12.55
N ILE A 292 11.28 1.84 11.36
CA ILE A 292 11.35 2.66 10.14
C ILE A 292 9.95 3.19 9.72
N GLN A 293 8.87 2.43 9.94
CA GLN A 293 7.50 2.90 9.72
C GLN A 293 7.11 4.05 10.67
N ASP A 294 7.40 3.94 11.96
CA ASP A 294 7.13 5.00 12.93
C ASP A 294 7.96 6.27 12.60
N LEU A 295 9.21 6.13 12.17
CA LEU A 295 10.03 7.25 11.69
C LEU A 295 9.47 7.91 10.43
N LEU A 296 8.83 7.15 9.52
CA LEU A 296 8.08 7.71 8.39
C LEU A 296 6.90 8.54 8.89
N ASP A 297 6.04 7.97 9.73
CA ASP A 297 4.85 8.66 10.25
C ASP A 297 5.20 9.95 11.02
N LEU A 298 6.27 9.92 11.81
CA LEU A 298 6.84 11.11 12.44
C LEU A 298 7.37 12.12 11.43
N THR A 299 8.07 11.70 10.37
CA THR A 299 8.55 12.59 9.31
C THR A 299 7.40 13.25 8.54
N HIS A 300 6.32 12.51 8.26
CA HIS A 300 5.10 13.04 7.65
C HIS A 300 4.41 14.06 8.55
N LEU A 301 4.28 13.78 9.86
CA LEU A 301 3.79 14.73 10.86
C LEU A 301 4.61 16.03 10.87
N LEU A 302 5.94 15.95 10.98
CA LEU A 302 6.82 17.12 10.97
C LEU A 302 6.67 17.93 9.68
N THR A 303 6.48 17.25 8.54
CA THR A 303 6.21 17.88 7.24
C THR A 303 4.88 18.62 7.23
N LYS A 304 3.80 18.04 7.79
CA LYS A 304 2.50 18.72 7.93
C LYS A 304 2.62 19.98 8.78
N PHE A 305 3.23 19.90 9.97
CA PHE A 305 3.45 21.08 10.83
C PHE A 305 4.33 22.15 10.19
N ARG A 306 5.30 21.77 9.35
CA ARG A 306 6.15 22.71 8.63
C ARG A 306 5.44 23.38 7.46
N ALA A 307 4.54 22.66 6.79
CA ALA A 307 3.76 23.17 5.66
C ALA A 307 2.60 24.08 6.09
N VAL A 308 1.91 23.77 7.19
CA VAL A 308 0.79 24.57 7.71
C VAL A 308 0.91 24.71 9.24
N PRO A 309 1.43 25.84 9.75
CA PRO A 309 1.73 26.02 11.19
C PRO A 309 0.51 26.01 12.13
N ASP A 310 -0.67 26.38 11.62
CA ASP A 310 -1.93 26.51 12.38
C ASP A 310 -2.79 25.23 12.35
N LEU A 311 -2.15 24.08 12.11
CA LEU A 311 -2.80 22.77 12.16
C LEU A 311 -2.96 22.27 13.62
N ASP A 312 -3.98 22.77 14.31
CA ASP A 312 -4.33 22.29 15.66
C ASP A 312 -4.98 20.89 15.65
N ASP A 313 -5.63 20.49 14.54
CA ASP A 313 -6.51 19.31 14.46
C ASP A 313 -5.84 18.04 13.90
N VAL A 314 -4.53 18.09 13.60
CA VAL A 314 -3.95 17.22 12.55
C VAL A 314 -3.48 15.84 12.96
N ASN A 315 -3.30 15.58 14.25
CA ASN A 315 -3.00 14.23 14.72
C ASN A 315 -3.45 14.02 16.16
N LYS A 316 -4.64 13.40 16.31
CA LYS A 316 -5.14 12.88 17.58
C LYS A 316 -4.34 11.66 18.09
N SER A 317 -3.09 11.46 17.64
CA SER A 317 -2.26 10.25 17.80
C SER A 317 -1.06 10.39 18.75
N LEU A 318 -0.77 11.60 19.22
CA LEU A 318 0.39 11.94 20.06
C LEU A 318 -0.07 12.49 21.42
N SER A 319 0.81 12.45 22.42
CA SER A 319 0.58 13.17 23.69
C SER A 319 0.82 14.67 23.52
N ALA A 320 0.27 15.49 24.43
CA ALA A 320 0.42 16.94 24.38
C ALA A 320 1.90 17.39 24.40
N ASP A 321 2.75 16.75 25.20
CA ASP A 321 4.19 17.05 25.25
C ASP A 321 4.91 16.67 23.94
N GLN A 322 4.57 15.51 23.34
CA GLN A 322 5.14 15.12 22.06
C GLN A 322 4.69 16.03 20.91
N LEU A 323 3.45 16.55 20.93
CA LEU A 323 2.99 17.56 19.97
C LEU A 323 3.82 18.85 20.09
N ILE A 324 4.10 19.31 21.31
CA ILE A 324 4.95 20.50 21.56
C ILE A 324 6.38 20.26 21.07
N ARG A 325 6.99 19.10 21.40
CA ARG A 325 8.32 18.71 20.88
C ARG A 325 8.34 18.65 19.35
N ALA A 326 7.38 17.97 18.73
CA ALA A 326 7.30 17.82 17.27
C ALA A 326 7.13 19.18 16.56
N LYS A 327 6.27 20.07 17.06
CA LYS A 327 6.08 21.44 16.51
C LYS A 327 7.34 22.30 16.66
N LYS A 328 8.12 22.11 17.74
CA LYS A 328 9.43 22.75 17.94
C LYS A 328 10.50 22.18 17.00
N LEU A 329 10.50 20.87 16.78
CA LEU A 329 11.45 20.18 15.89
C LEU A 329 11.20 20.56 14.42
N SER A 330 9.95 20.54 13.95
CA SER A 330 9.59 20.92 12.58
C SER A 330 9.98 22.37 12.24
N GLY A 331 9.94 23.27 13.23
CA GLY A 331 10.41 24.66 13.08
C GLY A 331 11.91 24.81 12.82
N LYS A 332 12.74 23.87 13.30
CA LYS A 332 14.21 23.86 13.07
C LYS A 332 14.60 23.32 11.69
N ILE A 333 13.77 22.46 11.09
CA ILE A 333 14.14 21.68 9.90
C ILE A 333 13.61 22.35 8.62
N SER A 334 14.36 22.22 7.52
CA SER A 334 13.96 22.71 6.20
C SER A 334 13.00 21.73 5.48
N MET A 335 12.14 22.24 4.59
CA MET A 335 11.29 21.39 3.74
C MET A 335 12.11 20.44 2.83
N PRO A 336 13.21 20.87 2.17
CA PRO A 336 14.11 19.97 1.45
C PRO A 336 14.67 18.83 2.33
N SER A 337 15.09 19.13 3.56
CA SER A 337 15.59 18.14 4.52
C SER A 337 14.50 17.11 4.84
N LEU A 338 13.28 17.53 5.20
CA LEU A 338 12.17 16.61 5.49
C LEU A 338 11.80 15.72 4.30
N SER A 339 11.79 16.28 3.08
CA SER A 339 11.54 15.51 1.85
C SER A 339 12.63 14.46 1.59
N LYS A 340 13.91 14.82 1.80
CA LYS A 340 15.06 13.90 1.70
C LYS A 340 14.98 12.78 2.75
N THR A 341 14.67 13.13 4.00
CA THR A 341 14.46 12.17 5.10
C THR A 341 13.35 11.17 4.77
N TRP A 342 12.21 11.65 4.29
CA TRP A 342 11.10 10.80 3.85
C TRP A 342 11.53 9.82 2.75
N GLN A 343 12.25 10.28 1.73
CA GLN A 343 12.74 9.41 0.65
C GLN A 343 13.74 8.35 1.15
N ILE A 344 14.66 8.71 2.04
CA ILE A 344 15.64 7.78 2.64
C ILE A 344 14.92 6.70 3.44
N LEU A 345 13.96 7.08 4.29
CA LEU A 345 13.17 6.14 5.09
C LEU A 345 12.26 5.25 4.22
N LEU A 346 11.61 5.81 3.20
CA LEU A 346 10.69 5.06 2.32
C LEU A 346 11.44 3.99 1.51
N LYS A 347 12.62 4.32 0.98
CA LYS A 347 13.50 3.35 0.34
C LYS A 347 14.04 2.35 1.38
N GLY A 348 14.46 2.85 2.53
CA GLY A 348 14.98 2.06 3.65
C GLY A 348 14.02 0.99 4.13
N LEU A 349 12.72 1.27 4.23
CA LEU A 349 11.70 0.29 4.63
C LEU A 349 11.66 -0.92 3.70
N ASN A 350 11.76 -0.70 2.38
CA ASN A 350 11.81 -1.79 1.41
C ASN A 350 13.11 -2.61 1.54
N GLU A 351 14.23 -1.95 1.80
CA GLU A 351 15.52 -2.62 2.04
C GLU A 351 15.48 -3.46 3.33
N VAL A 352 14.92 -2.94 4.42
CA VAL A 352 14.73 -3.66 5.70
C VAL A 352 13.83 -4.88 5.56
N ASN A 353 12.74 -4.77 4.79
CA ASN A 353 11.79 -5.86 4.54
C ASN A 353 12.34 -6.98 3.63
N THR A 354 13.42 -6.71 2.89
CA THR A 354 14.03 -7.65 1.92
C THR A 354 15.42 -8.15 2.34
N ALA A 355 16.05 -7.51 3.32
CA ALA A 355 17.39 -7.87 3.79
C ALA A 355 17.41 -9.21 4.55
N PRO A 356 18.47 -10.03 4.39
CA PRO A 356 18.67 -11.24 5.19
C PRO A 356 18.80 -10.98 6.70
N ASN A 357 19.23 -9.77 7.09
CA ASN A 357 19.24 -9.30 8.46
C ASN A 357 18.59 -7.89 8.51
N PRO A 358 17.32 -7.79 8.94
CA PRO A 358 16.60 -6.51 9.01
C PRO A 358 17.22 -5.47 9.94
N GLN A 359 17.89 -5.89 11.02
CA GLN A 359 18.51 -4.98 12.00
C GLN A 359 19.68 -4.21 11.34
N ASN A 360 20.63 -4.93 10.73
CA ASN A 360 21.76 -4.32 10.04
C ASN A 360 21.32 -3.40 8.88
N ALA A 361 20.24 -3.77 8.19
CA ALA A 361 19.66 -2.93 7.14
C ALA A 361 19.07 -1.63 7.70
N ALA A 362 18.35 -1.69 8.83
CA ALA A 362 17.77 -0.51 9.46
C ALA A 362 18.84 0.40 10.07
N GLU A 363 19.90 -0.15 10.68
CA GLU A 363 21.07 0.63 11.14
C GLU A 363 21.72 1.39 9.98
N MET A 364 21.86 0.75 8.83
CA MET A 364 22.38 1.38 7.60
C MET A 364 21.44 2.48 7.04
N VAL A 365 20.13 2.42 7.33
CA VAL A 365 19.18 3.50 7.01
C VAL A 365 19.38 4.68 7.97
N ILE A 366 19.54 4.44 9.27
CA ILE A 366 19.82 5.49 10.26
C ILE A 366 21.17 6.19 9.97
N ILE A 367 22.22 5.43 9.64
CA ILE A 367 23.53 5.99 9.24
C ILE A 367 23.38 6.89 8.00
N ARG A 368 22.62 6.44 6.99
CA ARG A 368 22.34 7.25 5.79
C ARG A 368 21.55 8.52 6.12
N LEU A 369 20.62 8.46 7.06
CA LEU A 369 19.80 9.60 7.49
C LEU A 369 20.64 10.64 8.24
N ALA A 370 21.52 10.18 9.15
CA ALA A 370 22.45 11.05 9.87
C ALA A 370 23.50 11.69 8.95
N TYR A 371 24.11 10.91 8.05
CA TYR A 371 25.02 11.47 7.04
C TYR A 371 24.31 12.45 6.09
N ALA A 372 23.03 12.19 5.79
CA ALA A 372 22.20 13.09 4.99
C ALA A 372 21.87 14.42 5.68
N ALA A 373 21.99 14.54 7.01
CA ALA A 373 21.79 15.79 7.74
C ALA A 373 22.98 16.76 7.59
N ASP A 374 24.21 16.24 7.57
CA ASP A 374 25.45 17.05 7.43
C ASP A 374 25.71 17.53 5.99
N LEU A 375 25.08 16.90 5.01
CA LEU A 375 25.17 17.26 3.59
C LEU A 375 24.46 18.59 3.30
N PRO A 376 25.16 19.65 2.85
CA PRO A 376 24.54 20.94 2.52
C PRO A 376 23.54 20.80 1.37
N ASP A 377 22.50 21.65 1.40
CA ASP A 377 21.50 21.72 0.33
C ASP A 377 22.18 22.05 -1.01
N PRO A 378 21.78 21.42 -2.15
CA PRO A 378 22.28 21.81 -3.47
C PRO A 378 22.16 23.31 -3.77
N ALA A 379 21.17 24.02 -3.22
CA ALA A 379 21.06 25.47 -3.32
C ALA A 379 22.23 26.21 -2.64
N ASP A 380 22.73 25.71 -1.51
CA ASP A 380 23.85 26.29 -0.78
C ASP A 380 25.21 25.88 -1.38
N LEU A 381 25.31 24.69 -1.98
CA LEU A 381 26.45 24.32 -2.83
C LEU A 381 26.58 25.25 -4.04
N ILE A 382 25.46 25.57 -4.71
CA ILE A 382 25.44 26.54 -5.83
C ILE A 382 25.84 27.95 -5.36
N LYS A 383 25.40 28.39 -4.17
CA LYS A 383 25.88 29.67 -3.59
C LYS A 383 27.38 29.65 -3.30
N ARG A 384 27.92 28.55 -2.76
CA ARG A 384 29.37 28.41 -2.48
C ARG A 384 30.20 28.41 -3.77
N LEU A 385 29.73 27.73 -4.83
CA LEU A 385 30.34 27.76 -6.16
C LEU A 385 30.30 29.16 -6.81
N LYS A 386 29.19 29.91 -6.67
CA LYS A 386 29.10 31.30 -7.15
C LYS A 386 29.94 32.30 -6.35
N ASN A 387 30.32 31.97 -5.12
CA ASN A 387 31.07 32.84 -4.22
C ASN A 387 32.57 32.48 -4.11
N GLN A 388 33.09 31.55 -4.92
CA GLN A 388 34.54 31.34 -5.04
C GLN A 388 35.16 32.43 -5.95
N PRO A 389 36.05 33.30 -5.45
CA PRO A 389 36.79 34.21 -6.30
C PRO A 389 37.80 33.42 -7.14
N THR A 390 37.73 33.56 -8.45
CA THR A 390 38.69 32.98 -9.40
C THR A 390 40.04 33.66 -9.28
N ASN A 391 40.92 33.16 -8.41
CA ASN A 391 42.29 33.65 -8.30
C ASN A 391 43.25 32.57 -7.77
N SER A 392 43.95 31.89 -8.68
CA SER A 392 45.33 31.36 -8.52
C SER A 392 45.74 30.65 -9.82
N ALA A 393 46.44 31.36 -10.71
CA ALA A 393 47.25 30.73 -11.74
C ALA A 393 48.66 30.43 -11.17
N PRO A 394 49.33 29.31 -11.55
CA PRO A 394 50.61 28.95 -10.94
C PRO A 394 51.76 29.89 -11.32
N GLN A 395 52.63 30.21 -10.36
CA GLN A 395 53.87 30.92 -10.64
C GLN A 395 54.87 30.01 -11.37
N ALA A 396 55.35 30.46 -12.52
CA ALA A 396 56.58 29.97 -13.14
C ALA A 396 57.53 31.16 -13.38
N SER A 397 58.69 31.11 -12.75
CA SER A 397 59.89 31.89 -13.10
C SER A 397 60.76 31.01 -14.03
N PRO A 398 61.59 31.55 -14.95
CA PRO A 398 62.55 32.61 -14.61
C PRO A 398 62.95 33.64 -15.70
N GLN A 399 63.74 34.63 -15.22
CA GLN A 399 64.88 35.29 -15.88
C GLN A 399 64.69 36.50 -16.86
N ALA A 400 64.74 37.68 -16.26
CA ALA A 400 65.64 38.82 -16.57
C ALA A 400 65.88 39.29 -18.03
N THR A 401 65.52 40.54 -18.33
CA THR A 401 66.41 41.74 -18.47
C THR A 401 65.69 42.85 -19.28
N GLY A 402 66.17 44.10 -19.21
CA GLY A 402 65.92 45.08 -20.28
C GLY A 402 64.91 46.20 -19.99
N THR A 403 65.39 47.25 -19.33
CA THR A 403 64.83 48.60 -19.26
C THR A 403 64.32 49.20 -20.59
N GLY A 404 63.22 49.96 -20.55
CA GLY A 404 63.20 51.29 -21.19
C GLY A 404 62.01 51.68 -22.08
N GLY A 405 61.15 52.56 -21.55
CA GLY A 405 60.66 53.76 -22.25
C GLY A 405 59.48 53.69 -23.23
N GLY A 406 58.60 54.71 -23.16
CA GLY A 406 57.90 55.25 -24.33
C GLY A 406 56.41 54.89 -24.51
N ALA A 407 55.54 55.87 -24.27
CA ALA A 407 54.14 55.93 -24.75
C ALA A 407 54.11 56.14 -26.31
N PRO A 408 52.97 56.08 -27.06
CA PRO A 408 51.67 56.66 -26.67
C PRO A 408 50.33 56.08 -27.26
N THR A 409 49.23 56.65 -26.77
CA THR A 409 47.89 56.90 -27.36
C THR A 409 47.32 56.10 -28.56
N ALA A 410 46.19 55.44 -28.28
CA ALA A 410 44.85 55.64 -28.89
C ALA A 410 44.57 55.38 -30.40
N SER A 411 43.82 54.30 -30.62
CA SER A 411 42.49 54.23 -31.30
C SER A 411 42.29 54.63 -32.77
N SER A 412 41.63 53.72 -33.52
CA SER A 412 40.83 54.05 -34.71
C SER A 412 39.65 53.09 -34.94
N SER A 413 38.59 53.62 -35.59
CA SER A 413 37.25 53.05 -35.82
C SER A 413 36.57 53.85 -36.98
N VAL A 414 35.35 53.65 -37.48
CA VAL A 414 34.10 52.94 -37.08
C VAL A 414 33.39 52.44 -38.36
N HIS A 415 32.63 51.33 -38.34
CA HIS A 415 31.40 51.14 -39.16
C HIS A 415 30.47 50.12 -38.45
N THR A 416 29.32 50.45 -37.84
CA THR A 416 27.98 50.81 -38.40
C THR A 416 27.36 49.70 -39.28
N GLN A 417 26.07 49.31 -39.13
CA GLN A 417 24.92 50.14 -38.73
C GLN A 417 23.66 49.33 -38.27
N ASP A 418 22.97 49.81 -37.21
CA ASP A 418 21.50 49.80 -36.92
C ASP A 418 20.63 48.50 -36.97
N PHE A 419 19.39 48.40 -36.44
CA PHE A 419 18.41 49.33 -35.82
C PHE A 419 17.60 48.60 -34.69
N THR A 420 16.75 49.31 -33.92
CA THR A 420 15.90 48.76 -32.81
C THR A 420 14.37 48.76 -33.13
N PRO A 421 13.40 48.58 -32.18
CA PRO A 421 12.24 47.64 -32.21
C PRO A 421 10.90 48.35 -32.65
N PRO A 422 9.62 47.96 -32.32
CA PRO A 422 8.96 46.83 -31.59
C PRO A 422 7.73 46.26 -32.42
N PRO A 423 6.47 45.97 -31.96
CA PRO A 423 5.86 45.42 -30.71
C PRO A 423 4.87 44.19 -30.94
N GLN A 424 4.04 43.89 -29.92
CA GLN A 424 2.88 42.95 -29.77
C GLN A 424 1.65 43.17 -30.73
N PRO A 425 0.49 42.43 -30.63
CA PRO A 425 0.18 40.99 -30.45
C PRO A 425 -1.00 40.45 -31.35
N THR A 426 -1.48 39.21 -31.06
CA THR A 426 -2.78 38.55 -31.44
C THR A 426 -2.96 37.76 -32.74
N GLY A 427 -3.46 36.51 -32.60
CA GLY A 427 -4.66 36.04 -33.33
C GLY A 427 -4.53 35.08 -34.52
N GLY A 428 -4.77 33.77 -34.30
CA GLY A 428 -5.68 33.00 -35.18
C GLY A 428 -5.15 32.05 -36.26
N ALA A 429 -5.05 30.75 -35.90
CA ALA A 429 -5.43 29.57 -36.70
C ALA A 429 -4.67 29.16 -38.00
N ILE A 430 -4.97 27.92 -38.43
CA ILE A 430 -4.57 27.22 -39.67
C ILE A 430 -3.12 26.67 -39.68
N GLN A 431 -2.74 25.47 -40.14
CA GLN A 431 -3.27 24.10 -40.31
C GLN A 431 -2.24 23.35 -41.20
N ALA A 432 -2.01 22.05 -40.95
CA ALA A 432 -1.48 21.01 -41.87
C ALA A 432 -0.05 21.08 -42.48
N SER A 433 0.68 19.99 -42.19
CA SER A 433 1.33 19.07 -43.16
C SER A 433 2.44 19.55 -44.13
N ALA A 434 3.58 18.85 -44.12
CA ALA A 434 3.89 17.75 -45.07
C ALA A 434 5.41 17.48 -45.23
N ASN A 435 5.75 16.19 -45.27
CA ASN A 435 6.86 15.50 -45.94
C ASN A 435 8.16 16.27 -46.31
N GLY A 436 9.27 15.75 -45.79
CA GLY A 436 10.59 15.84 -46.41
C GLY A 436 11.37 14.54 -46.16
N GLN A 437 11.33 13.59 -47.09
CA GLN A 437 12.26 12.45 -47.09
C GLN A 437 13.63 12.92 -47.58
N ALA A 438 14.68 12.63 -46.81
CA ALA A 438 16.05 12.67 -47.27
C ALA A 438 16.74 11.37 -46.85
N GLN A 439 17.44 10.75 -47.79
CA GLN A 439 17.97 9.40 -47.71
C GLN A 439 19.48 9.49 -47.92
N GLU A 440 20.29 9.08 -46.95
CA GLU A 440 21.74 9.05 -47.12
C GLU A 440 22.37 7.80 -46.51
N VAL A 441 23.50 7.38 -47.08
CA VAL A 441 24.00 6.01 -47.06
C VAL A 441 25.39 5.98 -46.42
N ALA A 442 25.60 5.13 -45.42
CA ALA A 442 26.92 4.90 -44.81
C ALA A 442 27.23 3.40 -44.66
N ARG A 443 28.50 3.03 -44.91
CA ARG A 443 29.00 1.65 -44.95
C ARG A 443 29.31 1.09 -43.54
N ALA A 444 29.17 -0.23 -43.39
CA ALA A 444 29.82 -1.02 -42.33
C ALA A 444 31.37 -1.02 -42.52
N ALA A 445 32.23 -1.37 -41.56
CA ALA A 445 32.08 -2.18 -40.34
C ALA A 445 33.28 -1.90 -39.37
N PRO A 446 33.54 -2.66 -38.27
CA PRO A 446 32.65 -3.23 -37.24
C PRO A 446 33.09 -2.90 -35.78
N MET A 447 32.20 -3.23 -34.82
CA MET A 447 32.45 -3.64 -33.42
C MET A 447 33.18 -2.71 -32.41
N LEU A 448 32.40 -2.20 -31.45
CA LEU A 448 32.51 -2.56 -30.03
C LEU A 448 31.17 -2.22 -29.34
N SER A 449 30.56 -3.18 -28.64
CA SER A 449 29.21 -3.00 -28.07
C SER A 449 29.22 -2.21 -26.77
N ILE A 450 28.60 -1.03 -26.79
CA ILE A 450 28.14 -0.31 -25.59
C ILE A 450 26.66 -0.66 -25.41
N VAL A 451 26.27 -1.08 -24.20
CA VAL A 451 24.86 -1.31 -23.85
C VAL A 451 24.14 0.05 -23.79
N PRO A 452 23.13 0.32 -24.65
CA PRO A 452 22.40 1.58 -24.61
C PRO A 452 21.32 1.58 -23.52
N GLU A 453 20.98 2.77 -23.01
CA GLU A 453 19.75 2.98 -22.23
C GLU A 453 18.50 2.55 -23.01
N PRO A 454 17.42 2.11 -22.34
CA PRO A 454 16.26 1.50 -23.00
C PRO A 454 15.50 2.51 -23.86
N GLN A 455 15.68 2.41 -25.18
CA GLN A 455 14.82 3.06 -26.16
C GLN A 455 13.46 2.33 -26.23
N ALA A 456 12.40 3.07 -26.52
CA ALA A 456 11.06 2.50 -26.67
C ALA A 456 11.03 1.51 -27.84
N ILE A 457 10.71 0.24 -27.56
CA ILE A 457 10.69 -0.84 -28.55
C ILE A 457 9.48 -0.65 -29.48
N THR A 458 9.71 -0.16 -30.69
CA THR A 458 8.65 0.09 -31.69
C THR A 458 8.40 -1.09 -32.63
N ALA A 459 9.21 -2.15 -32.59
CA ALA A 459 9.02 -3.37 -33.35
C ALA A 459 9.57 -4.59 -32.59
N ILE A 460 8.74 -5.62 -32.43
CA ILE A 460 9.15 -6.90 -31.83
C ILE A 460 9.72 -7.78 -32.95
N ASN A 461 11.04 -8.03 -32.94
CA ASN A 461 11.70 -8.86 -33.94
C ASN A 461 12.22 -10.17 -33.32
N THR A 462 12.57 -10.16 -32.04
CA THR A 462 13.05 -11.34 -31.31
C THR A 462 12.14 -11.75 -30.14
N ILE A 463 12.45 -12.88 -29.50
CA ILE A 463 11.72 -13.32 -28.29
C ILE A 463 12.16 -12.51 -27.06
N GLU A 464 13.40 -12.04 -27.01
CA GLU A 464 13.91 -11.11 -26.01
C GLU A 464 13.15 -9.78 -26.06
N ASP A 465 12.91 -9.22 -27.25
CA ASP A 465 12.08 -8.00 -27.44
C ASP A 465 10.68 -8.19 -26.83
N MET A 466 10.08 -9.36 -27.05
CA MET A 466 8.74 -9.69 -26.56
C MET A 466 8.70 -9.82 -25.02
N ILE A 467 9.72 -10.44 -24.43
CA ILE A 467 9.86 -10.55 -22.97
C ILE A 467 10.10 -9.18 -22.35
N ALA A 468 11.01 -8.38 -22.90
CA ALA A 468 11.28 -7.02 -22.44
C ALA A 468 10.03 -6.12 -22.51
N LEU A 469 9.21 -6.25 -23.56
CA LEU A 469 7.94 -5.53 -23.67
C LEU A 469 6.92 -5.97 -22.61
N LEU A 470 6.83 -7.26 -22.30
CA LEU A 470 5.96 -7.77 -21.23
C LEU A 470 6.42 -7.29 -19.85
N ASP A 471 7.72 -7.30 -19.57
CA ASP A 471 8.29 -6.80 -18.31
C ASP A 471 8.08 -5.29 -18.14
N GLN A 472 8.27 -4.49 -19.19
CA GLN A 472 7.96 -3.04 -19.19
C GLN A 472 6.49 -2.76 -18.84
N ASN A 473 5.58 -3.64 -19.25
CA ASN A 473 4.14 -3.54 -18.96
C ASN A 473 3.72 -4.29 -17.68
N LYS A 474 4.67 -4.77 -16.88
CA LYS A 474 4.48 -5.48 -15.59
C LYS A 474 3.79 -6.84 -15.69
N GLU A 475 3.82 -7.49 -16.85
CA GLU A 475 3.25 -8.82 -17.11
C GLU A 475 4.24 -9.95 -16.76
N ILE A 476 4.79 -9.88 -15.54
CA ILE A 476 5.89 -10.71 -15.01
C ILE A 476 5.61 -12.22 -15.13
N LEU A 477 4.35 -12.63 -14.99
CA LEU A 477 3.96 -14.04 -15.13
C LEU A 477 4.06 -14.51 -16.59
N LEU A 478 3.71 -13.67 -17.55
CA LEU A 478 3.77 -14.02 -18.98
C LEU A 478 5.19 -13.96 -19.51
N SER A 479 6.00 -12.97 -19.10
CA SER A 479 7.43 -12.92 -19.44
C SER A 479 8.18 -14.14 -18.90
N SER A 480 7.97 -14.50 -17.62
CA SER A 480 8.55 -15.71 -17.02
C SER A 480 8.12 -17.01 -17.73
N GLN A 481 6.85 -17.15 -18.09
CA GLN A 481 6.34 -18.32 -18.82
C GLN A 481 6.92 -18.43 -20.24
N LEU A 482 7.06 -17.29 -20.93
CA LEU A 482 7.67 -17.21 -22.26
C LEU A 482 9.18 -17.52 -22.22
N PHE A 483 9.90 -16.99 -21.22
CA PHE A 483 11.32 -17.22 -20.99
C PHE A 483 11.66 -18.69 -20.69
N ALA A 484 10.88 -19.33 -19.81
CA ALA A 484 11.18 -20.67 -19.31
C ALA A 484 10.66 -21.81 -20.20
N PHE A 485 9.49 -21.66 -20.84
CA PHE A 485 8.76 -22.79 -21.44
C PHE A 485 8.35 -22.63 -22.91
N ALA A 486 8.73 -21.53 -23.59
CA ALA A 486 8.46 -21.35 -25.01
C ALA A 486 9.72 -21.59 -25.86
N HIS A 487 9.64 -22.58 -26.75
CA HIS A 487 10.63 -22.82 -27.78
C HIS A 487 10.22 -22.06 -29.05
N PRO A 488 10.84 -20.92 -29.41
CA PRO A 488 10.45 -20.18 -30.60
C PRO A 488 10.72 -21.00 -31.87
N ILE A 489 9.75 -21.02 -32.78
CA ILE A 489 9.86 -21.65 -34.10
C ILE A 489 10.00 -20.57 -35.18
N ARG A 490 9.17 -19.53 -35.12
CA ARG A 490 9.18 -18.42 -36.10
C ARG A 490 8.56 -17.16 -35.48
N ILE A 491 9.20 -16.02 -35.71
CA ILE A 491 8.67 -14.70 -35.36
C ILE A 491 8.62 -13.89 -36.66
N GLU A 492 7.46 -13.31 -36.96
CA GLU A 492 7.24 -12.41 -38.09
C GLU A 492 6.39 -11.22 -37.63
N GLN A 493 6.24 -10.19 -38.46
CA GLN A 493 5.38 -9.05 -38.15
C GLN A 493 3.98 -9.51 -37.74
N ASN A 494 3.65 -9.29 -36.46
CA ASN A 494 2.40 -9.67 -35.81
C ASN A 494 2.05 -11.18 -35.85
N ARG A 495 3.04 -12.07 -35.98
CA ARG A 495 2.88 -13.53 -35.85
C ARG A 495 4.00 -14.15 -35.02
N PHE A 496 3.64 -14.95 -34.02
CA PHE A 496 4.56 -15.71 -33.19
C PHE A 496 4.16 -17.19 -33.16
N GLU A 497 5.04 -18.06 -33.64
CA GLU A 497 4.87 -19.51 -33.60
C GLU A 497 5.91 -20.14 -32.68
N PHE A 498 5.46 -20.91 -31.70
CA PHE A 498 6.31 -21.56 -30.71
C PHE A 498 5.82 -22.96 -30.34
N ARG A 499 6.73 -23.80 -29.86
CA ARG A 499 6.39 -25.06 -29.18
C ARG A 499 6.35 -24.79 -27.68
N GLN A 500 5.22 -25.11 -27.06
CA GLN A 500 5.02 -25.05 -25.62
C GLN A 500 5.60 -26.31 -24.95
N GLN A 501 6.40 -26.14 -23.90
CA GLN A 501 6.93 -27.24 -23.08
C GLN A 501 5.90 -27.72 -22.04
N GLU A 502 5.99 -28.99 -21.67
CA GLU A 502 5.19 -29.58 -20.59
C GLU A 502 5.50 -28.88 -19.26
N GLY A 503 4.51 -28.18 -18.69
CA GLY A 503 4.65 -27.34 -17.48
C GLY A 503 4.15 -25.89 -17.64
N ALA A 504 4.00 -25.41 -18.88
CA ALA A 504 3.47 -24.07 -19.15
C ALA A 504 1.94 -23.95 -19.00
N LEU A 505 1.46 -22.73 -18.74
CA LEU A 505 0.02 -22.40 -18.61
C LEU A 505 -0.81 -22.87 -19.83
N PRO A 506 -1.94 -23.60 -19.65
CA PRO A 506 -2.75 -24.11 -20.76
C PRO A 506 -3.33 -23.04 -21.69
N ASP A 507 -3.48 -21.81 -21.21
CA ASP A 507 -4.05 -20.66 -21.91
C ASP A 507 -2.99 -19.62 -22.34
N LEU A 508 -1.70 -19.97 -22.28
CA LEU A 508 -0.58 -19.09 -22.59
C LEU A 508 -0.71 -18.36 -23.94
N SER A 509 -1.10 -19.06 -25.01
CA SER A 509 -1.28 -18.45 -26.34
C SER A 509 -2.43 -17.44 -26.40
N GLN A 510 -3.53 -17.71 -25.69
CA GLN A 510 -4.68 -16.79 -25.63
C GLN A 510 -4.35 -15.54 -24.81
N ARG A 511 -3.63 -15.71 -23.69
CA ARG A 511 -3.14 -14.58 -22.88
C ARG A 511 -2.16 -13.73 -23.66
N LEU A 512 -1.13 -14.32 -24.27
CA LEU A 512 -0.18 -13.60 -25.13
C LEU A 512 -0.88 -12.83 -26.26
N THR A 513 -1.84 -13.46 -26.95
CA THR A 513 -2.64 -12.79 -28.01
C THR A 513 -3.34 -11.55 -27.48
N ARG A 514 -3.97 -11.65 -26.31
CA ARG A 514 -4.71 -10.56 -25.68
C ARG A 514 -3.78 -9.46 -25.20
N THR A 515 -2.77 -9.80 -24.40
CA THR A 515 -1.83 -8.86 -23.78
C THR A 515 -1.01 -8.12 -24.84
N LEU A 516 -0.53 -8.80 -25.88
CA LEU A 516 0.19 -8.13 -26.98
C LEU A 516 -0.73 -7.18 -27.78
N LYS A 517 -2.01 -7.52 -27.96
CA LYS A 517 -2.99 -6.59 -28.55
C LYS A 517 -3.29 -5.40 -27.66
N GLU A 518 -3.38 -5.58 -26.34
CA GLU A 518 -3.60 -4.50 -25.37
C GLU A 518 -2.38 -3.55 -25.29
N ILE A 519 -1.15 -4.06 -25.49
CA ILE A 519 0.09 -3.27 -25.43
C ILE A 519 0.45 -2.62 -26.78
N THR A 520 0.45 -3.38 -27.88
CA THR A 520 0.91 -2.91 -29.21
C THR A 520 -0.21 -2.33 -30.07
N GLY A 521 -1.48 -2.52 -29.70
CA GLY A 521 -2.65 -2.16 -30.52
C GLY A 521 -2.92 -3.09 -31.71
N ASP A 522 -1.90 -3.78 -32.20
CA ASP A 522 -1.96 -4.69 -33.34
C ASP A 522 -2.56 -6.07 -33.01
N HIS A 523 -3.09 -6.73 -34.03
CA HIS A 523 -3.64 -8.09 -33.91
C HIS A 523 -2.55 -9.14 -34.10
N TRP A 524 -2.05 -9.69 -32.99
CA TRP A 524 -1.05 -10.76 -32.99
C TRP A 524 -1.67 -12.14 -33.25
N MET A 525 -1.06 -12.91 -34.15
CA MET A 525 -1.39 -14.32 -34.39
C MET A 525 -0.41 -15.22 -33.63
N ILE A 526 -0.86 -15.77 -32.49
CA ILE A 526 -0.04 -16.66 -31.65
C ILE A 526 -0.41 -18.13 -31.93
N VAL A 527 0.57 -18.92 -32.39
CA VAL A 527 0.37 -20.31 -32.84
C VAL A 527 1.20 -21.27 -31.99
N ILE A 528 0.54 -22.24 -31.36
CA ILE A 528 1.21 -23.37 -30.70
C ILE A 528 1.43 -24.47 -31.75
N SER A 529 2.68 -24.88 -31.94
CA SER A 529 3.09 -25.85 -32.96
C SER A 529 3.93 -26.97 -32.35
N LYS A 530 3.84 -28.17 -32.93
CA LYS A 530 4.62 -29.36 -32.49
C LYS A 530 6.00 -29.47 -33.17
N GLY A 531 6.41 -28.47 -33.93
CA GLY A 531 7.70 -28.42 -34.60
C GLY A 531 8.89 -28.43 -33.64
N LYS A 532 10.09 -28.76 -34.16
CA LYS A 532 11.34 -28.55 -33.43
C LYS A 532 11.65 -27.04 -33.38
N GLY A 533 11.24 -26.37 -32.31
CA GLY A 533 11.68 -25.00 -32.02
C GLY A 533 13.12 -24.94 -31.51
N ALA A 534 13.66 -23.72 -31.42
CA ALA A 534 14.94 -23.44 -30.77
C ALA A 534 14.86 -23.76 -29.25
N PRO A 535 16.00 -23.95 -28.56
CA PRO A 535 16.01 -24.03 -27.09
C PRO A 535 15.36 -22.79 -26.46
N THR A 536 14.81 -22.94 -25.26
CA THR A 536 14.25 -21.78 -24.52
C THR A 536 15.38 -20.84 -24.08
N LEU A 537 15.06 -19.58 -23.78
CA LEU A 537 16.08 -18.64 -23.30
C LEU A 537 16.69 -19.09 -21.97
N HIS A 538 15.88 -19.68 -21.08
CA HIS A 538 16.37 -20.36 -19.88
C HIS A 538 17.38 -21.48 -20.20
N GLU A 539 17.11 -22.33 -21.20
CA GLU A 539 18.06 -23.38 -21.66
C GLU A 539 19.32 -22.80 -22.32
N ILE A 540 19.29 -21.57 -22.82
CA ILE A 540 20.47 -20.88 -23.38
C ILE A 540 21.31 -20.28 -22.25
N GLU A 541 20.69 -19.57 -21.30
CA GLU A 541 21.39 -18.93 -20.18
C GLU A 541 22.06 -19.95 -19.25
N GLU A 542 21.37 -21.03 -18.87
CA GLU A 542 21.97 -22.10 -18.06
C GLU A 542 23.11 -22.83 -18.81
N ARG A 543 23.02 -22.97 -20.15
CA ARG A 543 24.13 -23.54 -20.95
C ARG A 543 25.35 -22.63 -20.95
N ASN A 544 25.16 -21.32 -21.14
CA ASN A 544 26.24 -20.35 -21.11
C ASN A 544 26.91 -20.32 -19.73
N ARG A 545 26.11 -20.29 -18.66
CA ARG A 545 26.57 -20.35 -17.27
C ARG A 545 27.38 -21.62 -16.96
N LEU A 546 26.96 -22.78 -17.45
CA LEU A 546 27.71 -24.04 -17.29
C LEU A 546 29.03 -24.01 -18.08
N GLN A 547 29.06 -23.42 -19.28
CA GLN A 547 30.29 -23.25 -20.05
C GLN A 547 31.27 -22.29 -19.35
N GLU A 548 30.81 -21.16 -18.83
CA GLU A 548 31.64 -20.24 -18.04
C GLU A 548 32.22 -20.91 -16.79
N LEU A 549 31.43 -21.72 -16.08
CA LEU A 549 31.90 -22.51 -14.93
C LEU A 549 32.96 -23.54 -15.33
N GLU A 550 32.78 -24.25 -16.45
CA GLU A 550 33.80 -25.16 -16.97
C GLU A 550 35.10 -24.44 -17.37
N ASP A 551 35.00 -23.29 -18.02
CA ASP A 551 36.18 -22.56 -18.51
C ASP A 551 36.95 -21.88 -17.37
N VAL A 552 36.25 -21.39 -16.34
CA VAL A 552 36.86 -21.00 -15.07
C VAL A 552 37.50 -22.21 -14.37
N ALA A 553 36.87 -23.39 -14.35
CA ALA A 553 37.47 -24.59 -13.76
C ALA A 553 38.75 -25.07 -14.49
N LYS A 554 38.85 -24.84 -15.82
CA LYS A 554 40.03 -25.13 -16.65
C LYS A 554 41.19 -24.14 -16.40
N THR A 555 40.95 -23.00 -15.75
CA THR A 555 41.99 -22.00 -15.44
C THR A 555 43.06 -22.60 -14.51
N PRO A 556 44.37 -22.40 -14.75
CA PRO A 556 45.43 -23.11 -14.01
C PRO A 556 45.36 -22.98 -12.50
N MET A 557 44.98 -21.80 -11.99
CA MET A 557 44.82 -21.55 -10.56
C MET A 557 43.68 -22.36 -9.95
N VAL A 558 42.51 -22.37 -10.60
CA VAL A 558 41.30 -23.06 -10.12
C VAL A 558 41.45 -24.57 -10.24
N SER A 559 42.02 -25.07 -11.35
CA SER A 559 42.31 -26.49 -11.54
C SER A 559 43.25 -27.04 -10.46
N ASN A 560 44.24 -26.26 -10.02
CA ASN A 560 45.14 -26.65 -8.94
C ASN A 560 44.45 -26.66 -7.56
N ILE A 561 43.52 -25.73 -7.30
CA ILE A 561 42.70 -25.72 -6.08
C ILE A 561 41.77 -26.93 -6.04
N LEU A 562 41.07 -27.25 -7.14
CA LEU A 562 40.18 -28.41 -7.23
C LEU A 562 40.93 -29.75 -7.12
N LYS A 563 42.20 -29.82 -7.55
CA LYS A 563 43.07 -30.99 -7.31
C LYS A 563 43.55 -31.12 -5.87
N ALA A 564 43.71 -29.99 -5.16
CA ALA A 564 44.10 -29.99 -3.75
C ALA A 564 42.91 -30.28 -2.81
N PHE A 565 41.68 -29.96 -3.23
CA PHE A 565 40.46 -30.12 -2.45
C PHE A 565 39.37 -30.82 -3.29
N PRO A 566 39.31 -32.17 -3.29
CA PRO A 566 38.40 -32.93 -4.15
C PRO A 566 36.90 -32.65 -3.95
N ASP A 567 36.52 -32.23 -2.73
CA ASP A 567 35.12 -31.93 -2.38
C ASP A 567 34.71 -30.47 -2.67
N ALA A 568 35.63 -29.63 -3.18
CA ALA A 568 35.36 -28.23 -3.45
C ALA A 568 34.50 -28.02 -4.71
N GLN A 569 33.51 -27.14 -4.64
CA GLN A 569 32.59 -26.84 -5.74
C GLN A 569 32.60 -25.34 -6.07
N LEU A 570 32.58 -25.01 -7.37
CA LEU A 570 32.43 -23.64 -7.86
C LEU A 570 30.95 -23.24 -7.83
N SER A 571 30.55 -22.42 -6.85
CA SER A 571 29.15 -22.05 -6.63
C SER A 571 28.67 -20.82 -7.43
N LYS A 572 29.55 -19.83 -7.62
CA LYS A 572 29.23 -18.58 -8.34
C LYS A 572 30.50 -17.90 -8.87
N ILE A 573 30.45 -17.43 -10.11
CA ILE A 573 31.45 -16.50 -10.68
C ILE A 573 30.99 -15.07 -10.38
N LEU A 574 31.93 -14.20 -9.97
CA LEU A 574 31.69 -12.78 -9.75
C LEU A 574 32.63 -12.00 -10.67
N HIS A 575 32.07 -11.33 -11.69
CA HIS A 575 32.83 -10.41 -12.52
C HIS A 575 33.07 -9.11 -11.74
N VAL A 576 34.30 -8.90 -11.30
CA VAL A 576 34.75 -7.60 -10.77
C VAL A 576 34.95 -6.68 -11.96
N VAL A 577 34.12 -5.65 -12.08
CA VAL A 577 34.34 -4.57 -13.05
C VAL A 577 35.47 -3.70 -12.50
N GLU A 578 36.69 -3.92 -12.98
CA GLU A 578 37.81 -3.03 -12.67
C GLU A 578 37.54 -1.66 -13.30
N ALA A 579 37.27 -0.67 -12.46
CA ALA A 579 37.26 0.72 -12.88
C ALA A 579 38.70 1.11 -13.23
N GLU A 580 38.97 1.37 -14.52
CA GLU A 580 40.30 1.75 -14.99
C GLU A 580 40.83 2.96 -14.21
N ALA A 581 41.96 2.76 -13.54
CA ALA A 581 42.68 3.83 -12.89
C ALA A 581 43.28 4.77 -13.94
N GLN A 582 42.58 5.85 -14.26
CA GLN A 582 43.18 7.03 -14.90
C GLN A 582 44.08 7.76 -13.90
N ASP A 583 45.26 7.19 -13.65
CA ASP A 583 46.35 7.89 -13.00
C ASP A 583 47.67 7.55 -13.72
N LYS A 584 48.15 8.51 -14.53
CA LYS A 584 49.53 8.62 -14.99
C LYS A 584 49.88 10.10 -15.24
N PRO A 585 51.16 10.46 -15.07
CA PRO A 585 51.58 11.74 -14.47
C PRO A 585 51.64 12.93 -15.42
#